data_AF-A0A918IKI5-F1
#
_entry.id   AF-A0A918IKI5-F1
#
_cell.length_a   1.000
_cell.length_b   1.000
_cell.length_c   1.000
_cell.angle_alpha   90.00
_cell.angle_beta   90.00
_cell.angle_gamma   90.00
#
_symmetry.space_group_name_H-M   'P 1'
#
loop_
_entity.id
_entity.type
_entity.pdbx_description
1 polymer ?
#
loop_
_entity_poly.entity_id
_entity_poly.type
_entity_poly.pdbx_seq_one_letter_code
_entity_poly.pdbx_strand_id
1 'polypeptide(L)'
;MGRHTDAGERGIMGEQQPTDGNIQDALEWARLRLTELGFFKTQDGLRWAAAYGLVRSVWRNGPIENAHASRPTSRRKALHDGTMFARNTWLTRQAFDVLGSDDQFRLYELEDLVLDRDHVWPGCEGTLTDFGWGFLGDIKKHAKQRIDMLAHFEQRLSPDDFLVFASAPWFGFRDDHYGMPRWPACVEAAACRLRGEDEEFWHAEGDWMTRIGPAPAAVTADLETTRELLLESPWELGAENLDWFAWNPILRPRCTQA
;
A
#
# COMPACT_ATOMS: atom_id res chain seq x y z
N MET A 1 -36.98 -52.38 13.42
CA MET A 1 -37.25 -51.00 13.91
C MET A 1 -35.88 -50.38 14.18
N GLY A 2 -35.27 -49.73 13.18
CA GLY A 2 -35.17 -48.26 13.08
C GLY A 2 -33.88 -47.79 13.79
N ARG A 3 -32.97 -46.96 13.25
CA ARG A 3 -32.90 -46.14 12.04
C ARG A 3 -31.40 -45.79 11.79
N HIS A 4 -31.02 -45.62 10.53
CA HIS A 4 -29.73 -45.09 10.05
C HIS A 4 -29.49 -43.62 10.42
N THR A 5 -28.20 -43.22 10.42
CA THR A 5 -27.52 -41.98 9.91
C THR A 5 -26.29 -41.75 10.81
N ASP A 6 -25.03 -41.84 10.39
CA ASP A 6 -24.27 -41.36 9.22
C ASP A 6 -24.29 -39.84 9.04
N ALA A 7 -23.18 -39.22 9.44
CA ALA A 7 -22.73 -37.87 9.13
C ALA A 7 -21.22 -37.87 9.45
N GLY A 8 -20.32 -37.92 8.48
CA GLY A 8 -20.34 -37.17 7.24
C GLY A 8 -19.21 -36.16 7.33
N GLU A 9 -18.13 -36.49 6.64
CA GLU A 9 -16.89 -35.73 6.45
C GLU A 9 -17.14 -34.24 6.27
N ARG A 10 -16.41 -33.40 7.03
CA ARG A 10 -16.32 -31.97 6.71
C ARG A 10 -15.42 -31.82 5.50
N GLY A 11 -16.08 -31.85 4.35
CA GLY A 11 -15.50 -31.54 3.06
C GLY A 11 -14.80 -30.19 3.06
N ILE A 12 -13.61 -30.23 2.47
CA ILE A 12 -12.82 -29.12 1.92
C ILE A 12 -13.77 -28.09 1.32
N MET A 13 -13.75 -26.85 1.84
CA MET A 13 -14.32 -25.70 1.15
C MET A 13 -13.50 -25.49 -0.12
N GLY A 14 -13.98 -26.04 -1.23
CA GLY A 14 -13.52 -25.65 -2.56
C GLY A 14 -13.76 -24.16 -2.73
N GLU A 15 -12.71 -23.43 -3.09
CA GLU A 15 -12.80 -22.08 -3.63
C GLU A 15 -13.81 -22.11 -4.78
N GLN A 16 -15.02 -21.58 -4.55
CA GLN A 16 -15.94 -21.34 -5.65
C GLN A 16 -15.30 -20.30 -6.55
N GLN A 17 -14.96 -20.70 -7.78
CA GLN A 17 -14.54 -19.76 -8.81
C GLN A 17 -15.67 -18.73 -8.99
N PRO A 18 -15.38 -17.43 -8.94
CA PRO A 18 -16.40 -16.41 -9.15
C PRO A 18 -17.02 -16.60 -10.54
N THR A 19 -18.35 -16.62 -10.60
CA THR A 19 -19.10 -16.64 -11.86
C THR A 19 -19.04 -15.27 -12.53
N ASP A 20 -19.24 -15.22 -13.85
CA ASP A 20 -19.22 -13.95 -14.61
C ASP A 20 -20.26 -12.93 -14.12
N GLY A 21 -21.36 -13.37 -13.52
CA GLY A 21 -22.32 -12.46 -12.87
C GLY A 21 -21.79 -11.84 -11.57
N ASN A 22 -21.03 -12.61 -10.79
CA ASN A 22 -20.45 -12.16 -9.52
C ASN A 22 -19.34 -11.11 -9.73
N ILE A 23 -18.55 -11.24 -10.81
CA ILE A 23 -17.50 -10.26 -11.09
C ILE A 23 -18.05 -8.91 -11.55
N GLN A 24 -19.15 -8.90 -12.34
CA GLN A 24 -19.76 -7.64 -12.79
C GLN A 24 -20.38 -6.88 -11.61
N ASP A 25 -21.13 -7.56 -10.74
CA ASP A 25 -21.68 -6.93 -9.53
C ASP A 25 -20.57 -6.36 -8.63
N ALA A 26 -19.45 -7.07 -8.50
CA ALA A 26 -18.28 -6.60 -7.74
C ALA A 26 -17.61 -5.37 -8.39
N LEU A 27 -17.51 -5.34 -9.72
CA LEU A 27 -16.98 -4.20 -10.48
C LEU A 27 -17.88 -2.97 -10.35
N GLU A 28 -19.20 -3.14 -10.44
CA GLU A 28 -20.16 -2.06 -10.26
C GLU A 28 -20.07 -1.45 -8.85
N TRP A 29 -20.03 -2.30 -7.83
CA TRP A 29 -19.83 -1.86 -6.45
C TRP A 29 -18.50 -1.11 -6.26
N ALA A 30 -17.41 -1.64 -6.83
CA ALA A 30 -16.09 -1.00 -6.78
C ALA A 30 -16.08 0.37 -7.48
N ARG A 31 -16.73 0.48 -8.65
CA ARG A 31 -16.88 1.75 -9.39
C ARG A 31 -17.66 2.78 -8.57
N LEU A 32 -18.76 2.39 -7.94
CA LEU A 32 -19.52 3.27 -7.06
C LEU A 32 -18.61 3.79 -5.93
N ARG A 33 -17.87 2.90 -5.28
CA ARG A 33 -17.00 3.29 -4.17
C ARG A 33 -15.87 4.24 -4.59
N LEU A 34 -15.24 3.98 -5.72
CA LEU A 34 -14.21 4.86 -6.30
C LEU A 34 -14.77 6.24 -6.67
N THR A 35 -16.04 6.30 -7.09
CA THR A 35 -16.75 7.56 -7.38
C THR A 35 -16.96 8.38 -6.12
N GLU A 36 -17.47 7.76 -5.05
CA GLU A 36 -17.66 8.41 -3.76
C GLU A 36 -16.36 9.00 -3.19
N LEU A 37 -15.26 8.27 -3.38
CA LEU A 37 -13.93 8.66 -2.93
C LEU A 37 -13.22 9.65 -3.88
N GLY A 38 -13.84 10.00 -4.99
CA GLY A 38 -13.37 11.06 -5.89
C GLY A 38 -12.24 10.66 -6.85
N PHE A 39 -11.96 9.36 -7.03
CA PHE A 39 -10.89 8.93 -7.93
C PHE A 39 -11.14 9.32 -9.38
N PHE A 40 -12.40 9.35 -9.83
CA PHE A 40 -12.77 9.80 -11.18
C PHE A 40 -12.72 11.33 -11.36
N LYS A 41 -12.42 12.11 -10.31
CA LYS A 41 -12.28 13.58 -10.41
C LYS A 41 -10.89 14.04 -10.84
N THR A 42 -9.93 13.11 -10.94
CA THR A 42 -8.53 13.41 -11.27
C THR A 42 -8.11 12.60 -12.49
N GLN A 43 -7.20 13.16 -13.31
CA GLN A 43 -6.82 12.61 -14.62
C GLN A 43 -6.30 11.16 -14.54
N ASP A 44 -5.65 10.78 -13.44
CA ASP A 44 -5.04 9.46 -13.25
C ASP A 44 -5.53 8.74 -11.98
N GLY A 45 -6.61 9.20 -11.35
CA GLY A 45 -7.02 8.69 -10.05
C GLY A 45 -7.32 7.20 -10.07
N LEU A 46 -8.03 6.69 -11.09
CA LEU A 46 -8.31 5.26 -11.21
C LEU A 46 -7.01 4.43 -11.31
N ARG A 47 -6.00 4.91 -12.03
CA ARG A 47 -4.70 4.25 -12.17
C ARG A 47 -3.94 4.25 -10.85
N TRP A 48 -3.98 5.36 -10.09
CA TRP A 48 -3.42 5.40 -8.73
C TRP A 48 -4.13 4.45 -7.76
N ALA A 49 -5.45 4.35 -7.85
CA ALA A 49 -6.23 3.39 -7.06
C ALA A 49 -5.80 1.95 -7.34
N ALA A 50 -5.65 1.62 -8.63
CA ALA A 50 -5.17 0.32 -9.09
C ALA A 50 -3.72 0.05 -8.66
N ALA A 51 -2.82 1.02 -8.82
CA ALA A 51 -1.42 0.91 -8.42
C ALA A 51 -1.27 0.59 -6.93
N TYR A 52 -2.01 1.31 -6.08
CA TYR A 52 -2.01 1.03 -4.65
C TYR A 52 -2.63 -0.33 -4.32
N GLY A 53 -3.73 -0.70 -4.99
CA GLY A 53 -4.34 -2.03 -4.84
C GLY A 53 -3.41 -3.17 -5.25
N LEU A 54 -2.62 -2.99 -6.32
CA LEU A 54 -1.58 -3.92 -6.76
C LEU A 54 -0.51 -4.11 -5.68
N VAL A 55 0.11 -3.02 -5.22
CA VAL A 55 1.12 -3.07 -4.15
C VAL A 55 0.54 -3.69 -2.90
N ARG A 56 -0.72 -3.40 -2.60
CA ARG A 56 -1.39 -3.99 -1.45
C ARG A 56 -1.58 -5.49 -1.59
N SER A 57 -1.99 -5.96 -2.75
CA SER A 57 -2.21 -7.38 -3.02
C SER A 57 -0.91 -8.17 -3.10
N VAL A 58 0.06 -7.67 -3.87
CA VAL A 58 1.30 -8.37 -4.23
C VAL A 58 2.36 -8.25 -3.13
N TRP A 59 2.44 -7.09 -2.48
CA TRP A 59 3.47 -6.80 -1.49
C TRP A 59 2.89 -6.80 -0.07
N ARG A 60 2.06 -5.81 0.29
CA ARG A 60 1.70 -5.55 1.70
C ARG A 60 0.84 -6.62 2.37
N ASN A 61 -0.26 -7.02 1.76
CA ASN A 61 -1.23 -7.96 2.33
C ASN A 61 -0.76 -9.41 2.13
N GLY A 62 0.38 -9.75 2.74
CA GLY A 62 1.05 -11.01 2.50
C GLY A 62 2.20 -11.29 3.49
N PRO A 63 3.05 -12.27 3.16
CA PRO A 63 4.13 -12.72 4.04
C PRO A 63 5.13 -11.64 4.45
N ILE A 64 5.23 -10.52 3.71
CA ILE A 64 6.12 -9.42 4.07
C ILE A 64 5.73 -8.75 5.39
N GLU A 65 4.43 -8.59 5.67
CA GLU A 65 3.98 -7.97 6.92
C GLU A 65 4.29 -8.88 8.11
N ASN A 66 4.13 -10.20 7.93
CA ASN A 66 4.56 -11.17 8.93
C ASN A 66 6.08 -11.15 9.12
N ALA A 67 6.84 -10.99 8.03
CA ALA A 67 8.30 -10.92 8.08
C ALA A 67 8.78 -9.67 8.84
N HIS A 68 8.14 -8.52 8.57
CA HIS A 68 8.38 -7.23 9.20
C HIS A 68 8.01 -7.22 10.69
N ALA A 69 6.85 -7.79 11.05
CA ALA A 69 6.39 -7.87 12.44
C ALA A 69 7.16 -8.90 13.29
N SER A 70 7.96 -9.76 12.66
CA SER A 70 8.67 -10.83 13.35
C SER A 70 9.97 -10.36 13.99
N ARG A 71 10.31 -10.91 15.17
CA ARG A 71 11.53 -10.56 15.92
C ARG A 71 12.83 -10.76 15.11
N PRO A 72 13.77 -9.81 15.07
CA PRO A 72 15.03 -10.00 14.32
C PRO A 72 15.81 -11.24 14.80
N THR A 73 16.63 -11.79 13.91
CA THR A 73 17.52 -12.93 14.21
C THR A 73 18.93 -12.65 13.68
N SER A 74 19.92 -13.50 13.96
CA SER A 74 21.27 -13.34 13.40
C SER A 74 21.32 -13.34 11.86
N ARG A 75 20.26 -13.79 11.19
CA ARG A 75 20.14 -13.85 9.73
C ARG A 75 19.04 -12.94 9.17
N ARG A 76 18.36 -12.15 10.01
CA ARG A 76 17.27 -11.24 9.60
C ARG A 76 17.43 -9.91 10.32
N LYS A 77 17.50 -8.83 9.56
CA LYS A 77 17.51 -7.47 10.12
C LYS A 77 16.10 -7.07 10.57
N ALA A 78 16.02 -6.24 11.61
CA ALA A 78 14.80 -5.51 11.90
C ALA A 78 14.76 -4.30 10.96
N LEU A 79 13.98 -4.39 9.89
CA LEU A 79 13.74 -3.22 9.06
C LEU A 79 12.80 -2.29 9.81
N HIS A 80 13.09 -0.99 9.77
CA HIS A 80 12.30 0.02 10.45
C HIS A 80 11.05 0.37 9.63
N ASP A 81 10.03 0.96 10.27
CA ASP A 81 8.78 1.31 9.59
C ASP A 81 9.01 2.33 8.47
N GLY A 82 9.98 3.23 8.65
CA GLY A 82 10.42 4.14 7.60
C GLY A 82 10.99 3.44 6.35
N THR A 83 11.65 2.28 6.51
CA THR A 83 12.10 1.46 5.37
C THR A 83 10.90 0.90 4.61
N MET A 84 9.91 0.37 5.34
CA MET A 84 8.68 -0.13 4.71
C MET A 84 7.89 1.00 4.06
N PHE A 85 7.86 2.18 4.66
CA PHE A 85 7.19 3.36 4.09
C PHE A 85 7.86 3.79 2.77
N ALA A 86 9.19 3.91 2.74
CA ALA A 86 9.95 4.20 1.53
C ALA A 86 9.64 3.17 0.42
N ARG A 87 9.76 1.88 0.75
CA ARG A 87 9.52 0.80 -0.23
C ARG A 87 8.09 0.80 -0.76
N ASN A 88 7.09 1.02 0.09
CA ASN A 88 5.69 1.02 -0.33
C ASN A 88 5.35 2.17 -1.27
N THR A 89 5.81 3.38 -0.96
CA THR A 89 5.54 4.56 -1.79
C THR A 89 6.24 4.43 -3.13
N TRP A 90 7.50 3.97 -3.12
CA TRP A 90 8.24 3.71 -4.35
C TRP A 90 7.57 2.62 -5.20
N LEU A 91 7.23 1.46 -4.62
CA LEU A 91 6.52 0.40 -5.34
C LEU A 91 5.16 0.86 -5.88
N THR A 92 4.48 1.77 -5.17
CA THR A 92 3.20 2.34 -5.65
C THR A 92 3.44 3.19 -6.89
N ARG A 93 4.53 3.96 -6.92
CA ARG A 93 4.94 4.67 -8.14
C ARG A 93 5.33 3.72 -9.27
N GLN A 94 6.09 2.66 -8.98
CA GLN A 94 6.47 1.67 -10.00
C GLN A 94 5.25 0.94 -10.58
N ALA A 95 4.31 0.54 -9.72
CA ALA A 95 3.05 -0.06 -10.14
C ALA A 95 2.20 0.92 -10.96
N PHE A 96 2.19 2.21 -10.60
CA PHE A 96 1.58 3.25 -11.40
C PHE A 96 2.21 3.26 -12.79
N ASP A 97 3.53 3.42 -12.90
CA ASP A 97 4.24 3.49 -14.18
C ASP A 97 3.98 2.25 -15.05
N VAL A 98 4.08 1.05 -14.47
CA VAL A 98 3.73 -0.24 -15.11
C VAL A 98 2.30 -0.24 -15.68
N LEU A 99 1.30 0.24 -14.92
CA LEU A 99 -0.10 0.26 -15.36
C LEU A 99 -0.41 1.19 -16.53
N GLY A 100 0.49 2.09 -16.90
CA GLY A 100 0.35 2.91 -18.12
C GLY A 100 1.36 2.58 -19.20
N SER A 101 2.09 1.48 -19.05
CA SER A 101 2.84 0.87 -20.14
C SER A 101 1.90 0.05 -21.03
N ASP A 102 2.18 0.04 -22.33
CA ASP A 102 1.53 -0.81 -23.33
C ASP A 102 2.18 -2.21 -23.44
N ASP A 103 3.18 -2.52 -22.60
CA ASP A 103 3.83 -3.82 -22.60
C ASP A 103 2.90 -4.94 -22.09
N GLN A 104 2.72 -5.99 -22.90
CA GLN A 104 1.90 -7.16 -22.55
C GLN A 104 2.42 -7.97 -21.36
N PHE A 105 3.67 -7.77 -20.94
CA PHE A 105 4.31 -8.43 -19.79
C PHE A 105 4.54 -7.49 -18.60
N ARG A 106 3.98 -6.28 -18.63
CA ARG A 106 4.18 -5.23 -17.60
C ARG A 106 3.97 -5.71 -16.15
N LEU A 107 3.01 -6.59 -15.89
CA LEU A 107 2.78 -7.13 -14.54
C LEU A 107 3.89 -8.11 -14.09
N TYR A 108 4.51 -8.83 -15.01
CA TYR A 108 5.64 -9.71 -14.72
C TYR A 108 6.93 -8.92 -14.50
N GLU A 109 7.09 -7.76 -15.16
CA GLU A 109 8.19 -6.83 -14.84
C GLU A 109 8.06 -6.29 -13.41
N LEU A 110 6.84 -5.97 -12.97
CA LEU A 110 6.58 -5.61 -11.58
C LEU A 110 6.89 -6.78 -10.62
N GLU A 111 6.58 -8.03 -11.02
CA GLU A 111 6.95 -9.22 -10.25
C GLU A 111 8.47 -9.30 -10.04
N ASP A 112 9.24 -9.19 -11.12
CA ASP A 112 10.70 -9.24 -11.09
C ASP A 112 11.26 -8.15 -10.18
N LEU A 113 10.70 -6.93 -10.25
CA LEU A 113 11.10 -5.81 -9.41
C LEU A 113 10.78 -6.03 -7.92
N VAL A 114 9.62 -6.63 -7.62
CA VAL A 114 9.22 -6.96 -6.25
C VAL A 114 10.08 -8.08 -5.68
N LEU A 115 10.49 -9.03 -6.51
CA LEU A 115 11.25 -10.22 -6.12
C LEU A 115 12.76 -10.09 -6.28
N ASP A 116 13.24 -8.95 -6.75
CA ASP A 116 14.67 -8.64 -6.77
C ASP A 116 15.23 -8.63 -5.34
N ARG A 117 16.14 -9.57 -5.10
CA ARG A 117 16.73 -9.84 -3.79
C ARG A 117 17.85 -8.89 -3.43
N ASP A 118 18.52 -8.36 -4.44
CA ASP A 118 19.78 -7.65 -4.32
C ASP A 118 19.59 -6.16 -4.63
N HIS A 119 18.45 -5.78 -5.19
CA HIS A 119 18.07 -4.39 -5.35
C HIS A 119 17.97 -3.68 -4.00
N VAL A 120 18.87 -2.70 -3.81
CA VAL A 120 18.82 -1.76 -2.69
C VAL A 120 17.65 -0.80 -2.93
N TRP A 121 16.72 -0.77 -1.98
CA TRP A 121 15.50 -0.01 -2.14
C TRP A 121 15.74 1.49 -2.03
N PRO A 122 15.14 2.31 -2.92
CA PRO A 122 15.28 3.76 -2.86
C PRO A 122 14.91 4.34 -1.50
N GLY A 123 15.70 5.32 -1.05
CA GLY A 123 15.54 5.94 0.26
C GLY A 123 16.07 5.13 1.45
N CYS A 124 16.65 3.94 1.25
CA CYS A 124 17.18 3.16 2.36
C CYS A 124 18.28 2.18 1.93
N GLU A 125 18.88 1.49 2.90
CA GLU A 125 19.84 0.40 2.66
C GLU A 125 19.18 -0.99 2.72
N GLY A 126 17.84 -1.02 2.72
CA GLY A 126 17.06 -2.25 2.82
C GLY A 126 17.03 -3.02 1.50
N THR A 127 17.03 -4.34 1.61
CA THR A 127 16.85 -5.28 0.51
C THR A 127 15.83 -6.34 0.89
N LEU A 128 15.29 -7.05 -0.11
CA LEU A 128 14.41 -8.18 0.17
C LEU A 128 15.14 -9.30 0.93
N THR A 129 16.45 -9.47 0.71
CA THR A 129 17.29 -10.44 1.43
C THR A 129 17.33 -10.21 2.93
N ASP A 130 17.12 -8.98 3.40
CA ASP A 130 17.17 -8.64 4.82
C ASP A 130 16.07 -9.33 5.68
N PHE A 131 15.00 -9.83 5.06
CA PHE A 131 13.97 -10.64 5.73
C PHE A 131 14.38 -12.08 6.02
N GLY A 132 15.49 -12.55 5.41
CA GLY A 132 16.04 -13.88 5.59
C GLY A 132 15.30 -14.99 4.83
N TRP A 133 16.03 -16.08 4.56
CA TRP A 133 15.61 -17.18 3.68
C TRP A 133 14.26 -17.83 4.00
N GLY A 134 13.85 -17.82 5.28
CA GLY A 134 12.56 -18.39 5.69
C GLY A 134 11.37 -17.68 5.06
N PHE A 135 11.38 -16.34 5.01
CA PHE A 135 10.29 -15.56 4.45
C PHE A 135 10.40 -15.37 2.93
N LEU A 136 11.62 -15.43 2.38
CA LEU A 136 11.84 -15.26 0.93
C LEU A 136 11.04 -16.25 0.08
N GLY A 137 10.89 -17.50 0.55
CA GLY A 137 10.09 -18.51 -0.14
C GLY A 137 8.60 -18.15 -0.18
N ASP A 138 8.06 -17.73 0.97
CA ASP A 138 6.66 -17.36 1.11
C ASP A 138 6.33 -16.07 0.35
N ILE A 139 7.19 -15.06 0.45
CA ILE A 139 7.06 -13.80 -0.29
C ILE A 139 7.05 -14.08 -1.80
N LYS A 140 8.00 -14.89 -2.28
CA LYS A 140 8.04 -15.32 -3.69
C LYS A 140 6.75 -16.00 -4.11
N LYS A 141 6.31 -17.01 -3.35
CA LYS A 141 5.09 -17.75 -3.67
C LYS A 141 3.87 -16.83 -3.74
N HIS A 142 3.72 -15.94 -2.75
CA HIS A 142 2.62 -15.00 -2.67
C HIS A 142 2.62 -14.01 -3.84
N ALA A 143 3.75 -13.35 -4.11
CA ALA A 143 3.85 -12.37 -5.19
C ALA A 143 3.51 -12.99 -6.55
N LYS A 144 4.09 -14.15 -6.87
CA LYS A 144 3.81 -14.88 -8.12
C LYS A 144 2.34 -15.24 -8.25
N GLN A 145 1.75 -15.82 -7.20
CA GLN A 145 0.33 -16.18 -7.20
C GLN A 145 -0.57 -14.96 -7.46
N ARG A 146 -0.25 -13.81 -6.87
CA ARG A 146 -1.02 -12.57 -7.04
C ARG A 146 -0.85 -11.98 -8.43
N ILE A 147 0.37 -11.93 -8.95
CA ILE A 147 0.65 -11.46 -10.31
C ILE A 147 -0.03 -12.35 -11.35
N ASP A 148 0.04 -13.68 -11.23
CA ASP A 148 -0.63 -14.62 -12.13
C ASP A 148 -2.15 -14.41 -12.13
N MET A 149 -2.75 -14.20 -10.95
CA MET A 149 -4.18 -13.89 -10.81
C MET A 149 -4.52 -12.56 -11.50
N LEU A 150 -3.71 -11.52 -11.31
CA LEU A 150 -3.94 -10.22 -11.92
C LEU A 150 -3.81 -10.28 -13.45
N ALA A 151 -2.76 -10.92 -13.97
CA ALA A 151 -2.55 -11.13 -15.41
C ALA A 151 -3.70 -11.93 -16.04
N HIS A 152 -4.25 -12.92 -15.32
CA HIS A 152 -5.43 -13.67 -15.76
C HIS A 152 -6.65 -12.75 -15.99
N PHE A 153 -6.90 -11.80 -15.09
CA PHE A 153 -8.02 -10.86 -15.21
C PHE A 153 -7.75 -9.72 -16.20
N GLU A 154 -6.49 -9.27 -16.32
CA GLU A 154 -6.08 -8.28 -17.32
C GLU A 154 -6.42 -8.72 -18.75
N GLN A 155 -6.28 -10.02 -19.04
CA GLN A 155 -6.62 -10.60 -20.35
C GLN A 155 -8.13 -10.74 -20.62
N ARG A 156 -8.97 -10.63 -19.58
CA ARG A 156 -10.41 -10.92 -19.65
C ARG A 156 -11.29 -9.69 -19.51
N LEU A 157 -10.78 -8.66 -18.85
CA LEU A 157 -11.51 -7.43 -18.56
C LEU A 157 -11.16 -6.35 -19.57
N SER A 158 -12.05 -5.37 -19.71
CA SER A 158 -11.68 -4.13 -20.39
C SER A 158 -10.57 -3.42 -19.60
N PRO A 159 -9.74 -2.55 -20.23
CA PRO A 159 -8.70 -1.83 -19.52
C PRO A 159 -9.20 -1.11 -18.26
N ASP A 160 -10.34 -0.43 -18.35
CA ASP A 160 -10.95 0.26 -17.21
C ASP A 160 -11.46 -0.70 -16.13
N ASP A 161 -12.12 -1.79 -16.51
CA ASP A 161 -12.59 -2.81 -15.56
C ASP A 161 -11.42 -3.48 -14.84
N PHE A 162 -10.30 -3.69 -15.53
CA PHE A 162 -9.09 -4.21 -14.92
C PHE A 162 -8.55 -3.24 -13.85
N LEU A 163 -8.51 -1.94 -14.11
CA LEU A 163 -8.06 -0.96 -13.11
C LEU A 163 -9.01 -0.92 -11.89
N VAL A 164 -10.32 -0.98 -12.13
CA VAL A 164 -11.32 -1.10 -11.05
C VAL A 164 -11.07 -2.37 -10.23
N PHE A 165 -10.90 -3.51 -10.90
CA PHE A 165 -10.61 -4.79 -10.26
C PHE A 165 -9.32 -4.73 -9.43
N ALA A 166 -8.24 -4.21 -10.00
CA ALA A 166 -6.94 -4.09 -9.36
C ALA A 166 -6.96 -3.13 -8.16
N SER A 167 -7.90 -2.19 -8.10
CA SER A 167 -8.10 -1.31 -6.95
C SER A 167 -8.78 -2.00 -5.75
N ALA A 168 -9.53 -3.08 -5.99
CA ALA A 168 -10.34 -3.71 -4.95
C ALA A 168 -9.61 -4.08 -3.65
N PRO A 169 -8.35 -4.54 -3.68
CA PRO A 169 -7.62 -4.95 -2.49
C PRO A 169 -7.49 -3.88 -1.41
N TRP A 170 -7.63 -2.57 -1.67
CA TRP A 170 -7.53 -1.55 -0.63
C TRP A 170 -8.87 -1.07 -0.06
N PHE A 171 -10.01 -1.48 -0.62
CA PHE A 171 -11.30 -1.10 -0.04
C PHE A 171 -11.44 -1.54 1.42
N GLY A 172 -11.93 -0.63 2.26
CA GLY A 172 -12.00 -0.82 3.72
C GLY A 172 -10.77 -0.33 4.49
N PHE A 173 -9.76 0.20 3.80
CA PHE A 173 -8.58 0.82 4.40
C PHE A 173 -8.57 2.33 4.17
N ARG A 174 -7.63 3.02 4.83
CA ARG A 174 -7.55 4.48 4.75
C ARG A 174 -7.24 4.94 3.32
N ASP A 175 -7.81 6.06 2.95
CA ASP A 175 -7.69 6.75 1.66
C ASP A 175 -6.64 7.89 1.70
N ASP A 176 -5.71 7.81 2.66
CA ASP A 176 -4.72 8.83 3.02
C ASP A 176 -3.27 8.34 2.83
N HIS A 177 -3.04 7.53 1.80
CA HIS A 177 -1.71 7.05 1.40
C HIS A 177 -1.24 7.70 0.10
N TYR A 178 0.07 7.76 -0.16
CA TYR A 178 0.64 8.26 -1.41
C TYR A 178 -0.10 7.73 -2.66
N GLY A 179 -0.48 8.66 -3.54
CA GLY A 179 -1.31 8.39 -4.73
C GLY A 179 -2.83 8.42 -4.48
N MET A 180 -3.30 8.41 -3.23
CA MET A 180 -4.73 8.49 -2.92
C MET A 180 -5.24 9.94 -2.93
N PRO A 181 -6.54 10.18 -3.23
CA PRO A 181 -7.13 11.52 -3.34
C PRO A 181 -6.96 12.43 -2.11
N ARG A 182 -6.87 11.86 -0.89
CA ARG A 182 -6.69 12.67 0.34
C ARG A 182 -5.25 12.84 0.75
N TRP A 183 -4.30 12.17 0.09
CA TRP A 183 -2.88 12.30 0.42
C TRP A 183 -2.39 13.75 0.37
N PRO A 184 -2.72 14.57 -0.66
CA PRO A 184 -2.31 15.96 -0.67
C PRO A 184 -2.79 16.73 0.56
N ALA A 185 -4.05 16.55 0.97
CA ALA A 185 -4.58 17.19 2.17
C ALA A 185 -3.88 16.73 3.47
N CYS A 186 -3.38 15.50 3.51
CA CYS A 186 -2.61 14.96 4.63
C CYS A 186 -1.23 15.60 4.71
N VAL A 187 -0.56 15.76 3.57
CA VAL A 187 0.74 16.43 3.49
C VAL A 187 0.61 17.91 3.85
N GLU A 188 -0.42 18.61 3.37
CA GLU A 188 -0.67 20.01 3.75
C GLU A 188 -0.98 20.17 5.24
N ALA A 189 -1.76 19.25 5.82
CA ALA A 189 -2.00 19.24 7.26
C ALA A 189 -0.69 19.05 8.04
N ALA A 190 0.19 18.16 7.59
CA ALA A 190 1.49 17.96 8.22
C ALA A 190 2.38 19.21 8.13
N ALA A 191 2.47 19.83 6.95
CA ALA A 191 3.24 21.06 6.76
C ALA A 191 2.74 22.20 7.68
N CYS A 192 1.43 22.40 7.76
CA CYS A 192 0.82 23.39 8.64
C CYS A 192 1.12 23.13 10.13
N ARG A 193 1.03 21.86 10.56
CA ARG A 193 1.35 21.45 11.94
C ARG A 193 2.82 21.64 12.27
N LEU A 194 3.73 21.31 11.33
CA LEU A 194 5.18 21.50 11.50
C LEU A 194 5.58 22.98 11.59
N ARG A 195 4.80 23.90 11.00
CA ARG A 195 4.96 25.35 11.20
C ARG A 195 4.37 25.86 12.52
N GLY A 196 3.65 25.03 13.26
CA GLY A 196 2.96 25.41 14.49
C GLY A 196 1.63 26.15 14.25
N GLU A 197 1.05 26.05 13.05
CA GLU A 197 -0.13 26.81 12.62
C GLU A 197 -1.47 26.06 12.89
N ASP A 198 -1.44 24.92 13.58
CA ASP A 198 -2.62 24.08 13.87
C ASP A 198 -2.80 23.93 15.39
N GLU A 199 -3.25 24.99 16.04
CA GLU A 199 -3.42 25.04 17.51
C GLU A 199 -4.37 23.94 18.03
N GLU A 200 -5.43 23.63 17.27
CA GLU A 200 -6.40 22.59 17.64
C GLU A 200 -5.75 21.21 17.67
N PHE A 201 -4.95 20.86 16.65
CA PHE A 201 -4.18 19.63 16.64
C PHE A 201 -3.21 19.58 17.83
N TRP A 202 -2.47 20.64 18.09
CA TRP A 202 -1.49 20.66 19.17
C TRP A 202 -2.14 20.61 20.56
N HIS A 203 -3.34 21.17 20.72
CA HIS A 203 -4.14 20.99 21.94
C HIS A 203 -4.63 19.54 22.11
N ALA A 204 -5.07 18.89 21.03
CA ALA A 204 -5.63 17.54 21.08
C ALA A 204 -4.56 16.43 21.17
N GLU A 205 -3.45 16.56 20.43
CA GLU A 205 -2.44 15.53 20.22
C GLU A 205 -1.06 15.91 20.81
N GLY A 206 -0.92 17.08 21.44
CA GLY A 206 0.36 17.61 21.93
C GLY A 206 1.09 16.69 22.91
N ASP A 207 0.37 16.06 23.83
CA ASP A 207 0.93 15.06 24.75
C ASP A 207 1.49 13.84 24.01
N TRP A 208 0.80 13.39 22.96
CA TRP A 208 1.23 12.27 22.12
C TRP A 208 2.44 12.65 21.27
N MET A 209 2.42 13.84 20.66
CA MET A 209 3.55 14.37 19.90
C MET A 209 4.80 14.54 20.77
N THR A 210 4.64 14.95 22.03
CA THR A 210 5.75 15.04 22.99
C THR A 210 6.39 13.67 23.25
N ARG A 211 5.60 12.59 23.25
CA ARG A 211 6.10 11.21 23.42
C ARG A 211 6.79 10.66 22.17
N ILE A 212 6.30 11.02 20.97
CA ILE A 212 6.98 10.68 19.71
C ILE A 212 8.34 11.39 19.64
N GLY A 213 8.41 12.63 20.11
CA GLY A 213 9.60 13.46 20.04
C GLY A 213 9.61 14.38 18.82
N PRO A 214 10.63 15.26 18.73
CA PRO A 214 10.69 16.30 17.71
C PRO A 214 10.82 15.72 16.31
N ALA A 215 10.34 16.46 15.31
CA ALA A 215 10.59 16.14 13.92
C ALA A 215 12.11 16.14 13.62
N PRO A 216 12.61 15.24 12.76
CA PRO A 216 14.00 15.24 12.35
C PRO A 216 14.43 16.59 11.77
N ALA A 217 15.68 17.00 12.03
CA ALA A 217 16.18 18.31 11.56
C ALA A 217 16.12 18.44 10.03
N ALA A 218 16.34 17.34 9.29
CA ALA A 218 16.23 17.33 7.84
C ALA A 218 14.81 17.62 7.34
N VAL A 219 13.78 17.19 8.09
CA VAL A 219 12.36 17.44 7.79
C VAL A 219 12.01 18.91 8.01
N THR A 220 12.53 19.54 9.06
CA THR A 220 12.16 20.91 9.44
C THR A 220 13.07 21.99 8.87
N ALA A 221 14.28 21.65 8.42
CA ALA A 221 15.21 22.61 7.82
C ALA A 221 14.66 23.22 6.51
N ASP A 222 13.90 22.45 5.74
CA ASP A 222 13.20 22.89 4.55
C ASP A 222 11.85 22.17 4.42
N LEU A 223 10.81 22.82 4.95
CA LEU A 223 9.45 22.27 4.94
C LEU A 223 8.83 22.27 3.54
N GLU A 224 9.24 23.16 2.65
CA GLU A 224 8.71 23.21 1.28
C GLU A 224 9.25 22.03 0.48
N THR A 225 10.56 21.80 0.54
CA THR A 225 11.18 20.60 -0.06
C THR A 225 10.59 19.32 0.55
N THR A 226 10.41 19.27 1.87
CA THR A 226 9.78 18.10 2.52
C THR A 226 8.36 17.86 2.01
N ARG A 227 7.55 18.91 1.88
CA ARG A 227 6.18 18.83 1.33
C ARG A 227 6.21 18.28 -0.09
N GLU A 228 7.06 18.83 -0.96
CA GLU A 228 7.20 18.40 -2.34
C GLU A 228 7.63 16.92 -2.44
N LEU A 229 8.61 16.50 -1.63
CA LEU A 229 9.02 15.10 -1.58
C LEU A 229 7.89 14.18 -1.10
N LEU A 230 7.14 14.55 -0.05
CA LEU A 230 5.97 13.77 0.37
C LEU A 230 4.90 13.67 -0.72
N LEU A 231 4.74 14.67 -1.58
CA LEU A 231 3.73 14.65 -2.65
C LEU A 231 4.18 13.84 -3.86
N GLU A 232 5.45 13.95 -4.26
CA GLU A 232 5.94 13.44 -5.53
C GLU A 232 6.78 12.17 -5.38
N SER A 233 7.61 12.09 -4.35
CA SER A 233 8.61 11.04 -4.18
C SER A 233 8.97 10.77 -2.71
N PRO A 234 8.03 10.26 -1.87
CA PRO A 234 8.25 10.17 -0.43
C PRO A 234 9.51 9.40 -0.04
N TRP A 235 9.87 8.38 -0.82
CA TRP A 235 11.06 7.56 -0.60
C TRP A 235 12.36 8.38 -0.62
N GLU A 236 12.44 9.49 -1.35
CA GLU A 236 13.63 10.37 -1.40
C GLU A 236 13.89 11.11 -0.09
N LEU A 237 12.92 11.17 0.84
CA LEU A 237 13.16 11.70 2.18
C LEU A 237 14.10 10.82 3.01
N GLY A 238 14.26 9.56 2.63
CA GLY A 238 15.04 8.60 3.37
C GLY A 238 14.26 7.94 4.51
N ALA A 239 14.56 6.67 4.76
CA ALA A 239 13.86 5.85 5.74
C ALA A 239 13.93 6.42 7.17
N GLU A 240 15.03 7.07 7.57
CA GLU A 240 15.14 7.66 8.91
C GLU A 240 14.10 8.77 9.13
N ASN A 241 13.88 9.63 8.13
CA ASN A 241 12.88 10.69 8.21
C ASN A 241 11.46 10.12 8.11
N LEU A 242 11.25 9.14 7.23
CA LEU A 242 9.96 8.49 7.05
C LEU A 242 9.54 7.66 8.27
N ASP A 243 10.48 7.16 9.07
CA ASP A 243 10.18 6.42 10.31
C ASP A 243 9.41 7.31 11.29
N TRP A 244 9.79 8.59 11.39
CA TRP A 244 9.08 9.58 12.19
C TRP A 244 7.66 9.85 11.69
N PHE A 245 7.36 9.62 10.41
CA PHE A 245 6.03 9.81 9.82
C PHE A 245 5.13 8.57 9.90
N ALA A 246 5.69 7.35 9.89
CA ALA A 246 4.95 6.10 9.63
C ALA A 246 3.75 5.83 10.56
N TRP A 247 3.77 6.36 11.79
CA TRP A 247 2.68 6.24 12.77
C TRP A 247 2.26 7.57 13.38
N ASN A 248 2.74 8.67 12.82
CA ASN A 248 2.62 9.97 13.43
C ASN A 248 1.30 10.62 13.03
N PRO A 249 0.48 11.07 13.99
CA PRO A 249 -0.80 11.70 13.68
C PRO A 249 -0.64 13.02 12.91
N ILE A 250 0.58 13.54 12.77
CA ILE A 250 0.86 14.74 11.99
C ILE A 250 0.40 14.63 10.53
N LEU A 251 0.37 13.42 9.94
CA LEU A 251 -0.15 13.17 8.61
C LEU A 251 -1.66 12.87 8.58
N ARG A 252 -2.35 12.84 9.72
CA ARG A 252 -3.81 12.64 9.70
C ARG A 252 -4.46 13.82 9.00
N PRO A 253 -5.37 13.62 8.04
CA PRO A 253 -6.10 14.72 7.45
C PRO A 253 -6.79 15.51 8.56
N ARG A 254 -6.89 16.84 8.43
CA ARG A 254 -7.79 17.60 9.31
C ARG A 254 -9.17 16.96 9.21
N CYS A 255 -9.83 16.75 10.35
CA CYS A 255 -11.26 16.50 10.33
C CYS A 255 -11.89 17.77 9.74
N THR A 256 -12.10 17.79 8.43
CA THR A 256 -13.03 18.73 7.84
C THR A 256 -14.37 18.43 8.50
N GLN A 257 -14.85 19.34 9.34
CA GLN A 257 -16.26 19.37 9.70
C GLN A 257 -17.02 19.33 8.37
N ALA A 258 -17.79 18.26 8.18
CA ALA A 258 -18.66 18.07 7.03
C ALA A 258 -19.73 19.16 6.98
#